data_AF-A0A518ES31-F1
#
_entry.id   AF-A0A518ES31-F1
#
_cell.length_a   1.000
_cell.length_b   1.000
_cell.length_c   1.000
_cell.angle_alpha   90.00
_cell.angle_beta   90.00
_cell.angle_gamma   90.00
#
_symmetry.space_group_name_H-M   'P 1'
#
loop_
_entity.id
_entity.type
_entity.pdbx_description
1 polymer ?
#
loop_
_entity_poly.entity_id
_entity_poly.type
_entity_poly.pdbx_seq_one_letter_code
_entity_poly.pdbx_strand_id
1 'polypeptide(L)' 'MNHELIEDRARSIGSLPVLRILPFRHRRAVGPFVFLDEMGPVDLGPGERIDVPPHPHIGL' A
#
# COMPACT_ATOMS: atom_id res chain seq x y z
N MET A 1 17.18 -14.16 16.54
CA MET A 1 16.73 -13.10 15.61
C MET A 1 15.37 -12.61 16.09
N ASN A 2 15.21 -11.30 16.27
CA ASN A 2 13.93 -10.73 16.68
C ASN A 2 13.05 -10.58 15.44
N HIS A 3 11.90 -11.24 15.44
CA HIS A 3 10.84 -11.06 14.46
C HIS A 3 9.85 -10.03 15.00
N GLU A 4 9.24 -9.27 14.10
CA GLU A 4 8.18 -8.30 14.42
C GLU A 4 7.00 -8.64 13.52
N LEU A 5 5.83 -8.87 14.12
CA LEU A 5 4.58 -9.02 13.40
C LEU A 5 3.91 -7.64 13.33
N ILE A 6 3.48 -7.26 12.13
CA ILE A 6 2.90 -5.96 11.84
C ILE A 6 1.51 -6.20 11.31
N GLU A 7 0.51 -5.67 12.01
CA GLU A 7 -0.86 -5.64 11.51
C GLU A 7 -0.98 -4.57 10.42
N ASP A 8 -1.69 -4.92 9.36
CA ASP A 8 -2.03 -3.99 8.29
C ASP A 8 -3.03 -2.93 8.75
N ARG A 9 -3.14 -1.86 7.98
CA ARG A 9 -4.07 -0.76 8.27
C ARG A 9 -4.76 -0.29 7.02
N ALA A 10 -6.09 -0.19 7.07
CA ALA A 10 -6.88 0.33 5.97
C ALA A 10 -6.49 1.78 5.62
N ARG A 11 -6.26 2.02 4.33
CA ARG A 11 -5.99 3.32 3.70
C ARG A 11 -6.72 3.42 2.37
N SER A 12 -6.72 4.61 1.78
CA SER A 12 -7.29 4.86 0.46
C SER A 12 -6.27 5.55 -0.44
N ILE A 13 -6.22 5.14 -1.70
CA ILE A 13 -5.49 5.80 -2.79
C ILE A 13 -6.54 6.28 -3.80
N GLY A 14 -6.91 7.55 -3.75
CA GLY A 14 -8.10 8.01 -4.46
C GLY A 14 -9.35 7.29 -3.93
N SER A 15 -10.08 6.60 -4.82
CA SER A 15 -11.24 5.78 -4.48
C SER A 15 -10.90 4.32 -4.13
N LEU A 16 -9.64 3.89 -4.26
CA LEU A 16 -9.24 2.51 -4.03
C LEU A 16 -8.89 2.26 -2.55
N PRO A 17 -9.59 1.34 -1.84
CA PRO A 17 -9.18 0.89 -0.52
C PRO A 17 -7.98 -0.07 -0.61
N VAL A 18 -7.04 0.07 0.31
CA VAL A 18 -5.81 -0.73 0.41
C VAL A 18 -5.45 -1.03 1.86
N LEU A 19 -4.67 -2.08 2.08
CA LEU A 19 -4.12 -2.44 3.39
C LEU A 19 -2.63 -2.08 3.43
N ARG A 20 -2.25 -1.09 4.26
CA ARG A 20 -0.89 -0.56 4.32
C ARG A 20 -0.04 -1.24 5.40
N ILE A 21 1.08 -1.83 5.00
CA ILE A 21 2.09 -2.42 5.90
C ILE A 21 3.29 -1.49 6.09
N LEU A 22 3.79 -0.83 5.03
CA LEU A 22 4.88 0.14 5.11
C LEU A 22 4.47 1.50 4.53
N PRO A 23 4.88 2.62 5.15
CA PRO A 23 5.57 2.73 6.43
C PRO A 23 4.62 2.54 7.63
N PHE A 24 5.14 2.03 8.74
CA PHE A 24 4.45 2.07 10.03
C PHE A 24 5.32 2.68 11.14
N ARG A 25 4.70 2.98 12.28
CA ARG A 25 5.28 3.87 13.31
C ARG A 25 6.66 3.42 13.79
N HIS A 26 6.87 2.12 13.97
CA HIS A 26 8.10 1.57 14.55
C HIS A 26 9.11 1.11 13.49
N ARG A 27 8.71 0.99 12.22
CA ARG A 27 9.61 0.68 11.11
C ARG A 27 9.11 1.33 9.83
N ARG A 28 9.89 2.29 9.35
CA ARG A 28 9.55 3.07 8.13
C ARG A 28 10.02 2.37 6.85
N ALA A 29 10.99 1.47 6.93
CA ALA A 29 11.54 0.75 5.79
C ALA A 29 12.10 -0.63 6.20
N VAL A 30 12.20 -1.53 5.23
CA VAL A 30 12.91 -2.82 5.33
C VAL A 30 13.97 -2.83 4.23
N GLY A 31 15.22 -2.50 4.57
CA GLY A 31 16.25 -2.30 3.55
C GLY A 31 15.82 -1.21 2.54
N PRO A 32 15.82 -1.49 1.23
CA PRO A 32 15.37 -0.54 0.20
C PRO A 32 13.84 -0.42 0.08
N PHE A 33 13.05 -1.27 0.76
CA PHE A 33 11.60 -1.23 0.68
C PHE A 33 11.03 -0.19 1.64
N VAL A 34 10.47 0.91 1.10
CA VAL A 34 9.99 2.07 1.87
C VAL A 34 8.46 2.20 1.90
N PHE A 35 7.74 1.44 1.08
CA PHE A 35 6.29 1.51 0.94
C PHE A 35 5.72 0.17 0.50
N LEU A 36 4.59 -0.24 1.08
CA LEU A 36 3.88 -1.47 0.72
C LEU A 36 2.41 -1.35 1.09
N ASP A 37 1.56 -1.42 0.07
CA ASP A 37 0.11 -1.54 0.15
C ASP A 37 -0.33 -2.84 -0.53
N GLU A 38 -1.16 -3.62 0.14
CA GLU A 38 -1.92 -4.71 -0.47
C GLU A 38 -3.22 -4.16 -1.04
N MET A 39 -3.48 -4.46 -2.31
CA MET A 39 -4.67 -4.01 -3.03
C MET A 39 -5.53 -5.23 -3.38
N GLY A 40 -6.77 -5.24 -2.90
CA GLY A 40 -7.71 -6.35 -3.13
C GLY A 40 -7.80 -7.34 -1.96
N PRO A 41 -8.36 -8.54 -2.19
CA PRO A 41 -8.82 -9.06 -3.49
C PRO A 41 -9.98 -8.22 -4.05
N VAL A 42 -9.95 -7.96 -5.36
CA VAL A 42 -10.99 -7.22 -6.07
C VAL A 42 -11.37 -7.98 -7.35
N ASP A 43 -12.66 -8.14 -7.58
CA ASP A 43 -13.21 -8.63 -8.84
C ASP A 43 -13.64 -7.41 -9.66
N LEU A 44 -13.16 -7.31 -10.90
CA LEU A 44 -13.42 -6.17 -11.78
C LEU A 44 -14.26 -6.65 -12.96
N GLY A 45 -15.48 -6.14 -13.06
CA GLY A 45 -16.39 -6.45 -14.16
C GLY A 45 -15.93 -5.84 -15.50
N PRO A 46 -16.57 -6.22 -16.63
CA PRO A 46 -16.26 -5.65 -17.94
C PRO A 46 -16.40 -4.12 -17.94
N GLY A 47 -15.30 -3.41 -18.18
CA GLY A 47 -15.26 -1.94 -18.22
C GLY A 47 -14.94 -1.26 -16.87
N GLU A 48 -14.84 -2.01 -15.78
CA GLU A 48 -14.38 -1.48 -14.50
C GLU A 48 -12.86 -1.36 -14.47
N ARG A 49 -12.37 -0.32 -13.80
CA ARG A 49 -10.93 -0.08 -13.63
C ARG A 49 -10.64 0.50 -12.25
N ILE A 50 -9.48 0.15 -11.74
CA ILE A 50 -8.85 0.91 -10.66
C ILE A 50 -8.31 2.21 -11.29
N ASP A 51 -8.69 3.35 -10.73
CA ASP A 51 -8.26 4.66 -11.20
C ASP A 51 -7.50 5.37 -10.08
N VAL A 52 -6.28 5.80 -10.39
CA VAL A 52 -5.43 6.57 -9.48
C VAL A 52 -5.09 7.88 -10.18
N PRO A 53 -5.48 9.04 -9.60
CA PRO A 53 -5.22 10.33 -10.21
C PRO A 53 -3.72 10.56 -10.47
N PRO A 54 -3.37 11.41 -11.46
CA PRO A 54 -1.98 11.75 -11.74
C PRO A 54 -1.23 12.24 -10.49
N HIS A 55 -0.06 11.66 -10.21
CA HIS A 55 0.77 12.02 -9.05
C HIS A 55 2.28 11.79 -9.33
N PRO A 56 3.17 12.68 -8.89
CA PRO A 56 4.60 12.54 -9.12
C PRO A 56 5.30 11.67 -8.07
N HIS A 57 6.46 11.14 -8.44
CA HIS A 57 7.39 10.40 -7.57
C HIS A 57 8.83 10.89 -7.80
N ILE A 58 9.65 10.91 -6.75
CA ILE A 58 11.09 11.22 -6.85
C ILE A 58 11.86 10.56 -5.70
N GLY A 59 13.07 10.09 -5.97
CA GLY A 59 14.03 9.66 -4.94
C GLY A 59 13.58 8.45 -4.12
N LEU A 60 12.74 7.61 -4.70
CA LEU A 60 12.34 6.30 -4.18
C LEU A 60 12.98 5.21 -5.05
#